data_AF-A0A3P8KLJ3-F1
#
_entry.id   AF-A0A3P8KLJ3-F1
#
_cell.length_a   1.000
_cell.length_b   1.000
_cell.length_c   1.000
_cell.angle_alpha   90.00
_cell.angle_beta   90.00
_cell.angle_gamma   90.00
#
_symmetry.space_group_name_H-M   'P 1'
#
loop_
_entity.id
_entity.type
_entity.pdbx_description
1 polymer ?
#
loop_
_entity_poly.entity_id
_entity_poly.type
_entity_poly.pdbx_seq_one_letter_code
_entity_poly.pdbx_strand_id
1 'polypeptide(L)'
;MMITLRKLPLAVAVAAGVMSAQAMAVDFHGYARSGIGWTGSGGEQQCFQATGAQSKYRLGNECETYAELKLGQEVWKEGDKSFYFDTNVAYSVSQQNDWESTSPAFREANVQGKN
;
A
#
# COMPACT_ATOMS: atom_id res chain seq x y z
N MET A 1 51.82 28.47 0.86
CA MET A 1 50.40 28.71 0.51
C MET A 1 49.58 27.56 1.08
N MET A 2 49.03 27.71 2.29
CA MET A 2 48.20 26.68 2.92
C MET A 2 46.73 26.99 2.65
N ILE A 3 46.07 26.13 1.88
CA ILE A 3 44.63 26.18 1.69
C ILE A 3 44.00 25.59 2.94
N THR A 4 43.54 26.45 3.86
CA THR A 4 42.71 26.04 4.99
C THR A 4 41.39 25.52 4.44
N LEU A 5 41.22 24.20 4.39
CA LEU A 5 39.95 23.56 4.05
C LEU A 5 38.86 24.09 5.01
N ARG A 6 37.92 24.87 4.49
CA ARG A 6 36.77 25.38 5.25
C ARG A 6 35.86 24.19 5.59
N LYS A 7 36.09 23.57 6.75
CA LYS A 7 35.28 22.44 7.27
C LYS A 7 33.86 22.85 7.65
N LEU A 8 33.66 24.13 7.98
CA LEU A 8 32.36 24.70 8.38
C LEU A 8 31.27 24.59 7.29
N PRO A 9 31.47 25.06 6.04
CA PRO A 9 30.47 24.93 4.99
C PRO A 9 30.18 23.48 4.61
N LEU A 10 31.17 22.59 4.71
CA LEU A 10 30.97 21.16 4.48
C LEU A 10 30.08 20.54 5.58
N ALA A 11 30.33 20.86 6.85
CA ALA A 11 29.49 20.41 7.96
C ALA A 11 28.04 20.95 7.85
N VAL A 12 27.87 22.20 7.41
CA VAL A 12 26.54 22.79 7.17
C VAL A 12 25.83 22.11 6.00
N ALA A 13 26.54 21.81 4.91
CA ALA A 13 25.96 21.08 3.77
C ALA A 13 25.55 19.65 4.15
N VAL A 14 26.38 18.95 4.95
CA VAL A 14 26.06 17.61 5.45
C VAL A 14 24.87 17.65 6.42
N ALA A 15 24.84 18.61 7.35
CA ALA A 15 23.71 18.77 8.27
C ALA A 15 22.41 19.13 7.54
N ALA A 16 22.47 20.00 6.53
CA ALA A 16 21.33 20.33 5.68
C ALA A 16 20.84 19.11 4.88
N GLY A 17 21.76 18.33 4.31
CA GLY A 17 21.42 17.10 3.59
C GLY A 17 20.77 16.02 4.47
N VAL A 18 21.23 15.88 5.71
CA VAL A 18 20.64 14.94 6.69
C VAL A 18 19.26 15.41 7.15
N MET A 19 19.05 16.72 7.31
CA MET A 19 17.76 17.30 7.74
C MET A 19 16.72 17.37 6.60
N SER A 20 17.15 17.40 5.33
CA SER A 20 16.24 17.46 4.18
C SER A 20 15.53 16.15 3.85
N ALA A 21 15.90 15.04 4.48
CA ALA A 21 15.42 13.70 4.10
C ALA A 21 14.12 13.24 4.81
N GLN A 22 13.49 14.07 5.65
CA GLN A 22 12.45 13.59 6.58
C GLN A 22 10.99 13.91 6.20
N ALA A 23 10.69 14.52 5.04
CA ALA A 23 9.32 14.98 4.73
C ALA A 23 8.68 14.39 3.46
N MET A 24 9.23 13.32 2.89
CA MET A 24 8.70 12.65 1.68
C MET A 24 8.41 11.16 1.96
N ALA A 25 7.85 10.84 3.13
CA ALA A 25 7.36 9.49 3.37
C ALA A 25 6.03 9.35 2.64
N VAL A 26 5.98 8.49 1.63
CA VAL A 26 4.73 8.05 1.03
C VAL A 26 3.92 7.30 2.09
N ASP A 27 2.65 7.64 2.24
CA ASP A 27 1.74 6.93 3.12
C ASP A 27 1.38 5.59 2.46
N PHE A 28 1.88 4.51 3.05
CA PHE A 28 1.58 3.16 2.61
C PHE A 28 0.46 2.57 3.46
N HIS A 29 -0.70 2.36 2.83
CA HIS A 29 -1.87 1.73 3.42
C HIS A 29 -2.33 0.58 2.54
N GLY A 30 -3.29 -0.19 3.05
CA GLY A 30 -3.88 -1.25 2.25
C GLY A 30 -4.64 -2.28 3.08
N TYR A 31 -4.96 -3.37 2.40
CA TYR A 31 -5.56 -4.56 2.98
C TYR A 31 -4.99 -5.77 2.23
N ALA A 32 -4.74 -6.87 2.93
CA ALA A 32 -4.42 -8.12 2.28
C ALA A 32 -5.01 -9.31 3.05
N ARG A 33 -5.46 -10.33 2.31
CA ARG A 33 -5.72 -11.67 2.80
C ARG A 33 -5.13 -12.68 1.82
N SER A 34 -4.52 -13.72 2.36
CA SER A 34 -3.95 -14.82 1.60
C SER A 34 -3.90 -16.05 2.51
N GLY A 35 -4.02 -17.23 1.93
CA GLY A 35 -3.96 -18.47 2.68
C GLY A 35 -3.84 -19.70 1.80
N ILE A 36 -3.87 -20.85 2.47
CA ILE A 36 -3.94 -22.17 1.85
C ILE A 36 -4.88 -23.03 2.69
N GLY A 37 -5.61 -23.93 2.04
CA GLY A 37 -6.49 -24.85 2.74
C GLY A 37 -6.92 -26.04 1.89
N TRP A 38 -7.63 -26.96 2.54
CA TRP A 38 -8.08 -28.21 1.94
C TRP A 38 -9.53 -28.50 2.31
N THR A 39 -10.22 -29.22 1.43
CA THR A 39 -11.58 -29.72 1.71
C THR A 39 -11.50 -31.14 2.25
N GLY A 40 -12.34 -31.49 3.23
CA GLY A 40 -12.32 -32.81 3.88
C GLY A 40 -12.56 -34.00 2.93
N SER A 41 -13.28 -33.78 1.83
CA SER A 41 -13.49 -34.79 0.76
C SER A 41 -12.32 -34.89 -0.23
N GLY A 42 -11.26 -34.12 -0.03
CA GLY A 42 -10.11 -34.01 -0.93
C GLY A 42 -10.19 -32.75 -1.82
N GLY A 43 -9.01 -32.34 -2.29
CA GLY A 43 -8.82 -31.14 -3.12
C GLY A 43 -8.55 -29.85 -2.32
N GLU A 44 -8.49 -28.75 -3.04
CA GLU A 44 -8.35 -27.39 -2.49
C GLU A 44 -9.50 -27.01 -1.56
N GLN A 45 -9.31 -25.97 -0.73
CA GLN A 45 -10.36 -25.40 0.09
C GLN A 45 -11.53 -24.93 -0.77
N GLN A 46 -12.74 -25.34 -0.40
CA GLN A 46 -13.98 -24.84 -0.99
C GLN A 46 -14.61 -23.80 -0.07
N CYS A 47 -15.19 -22.78 -0.68
CA CYS A 47 -15.90 -21.71 0.01
C CYS A 47 -17.42 -21.85 -0.18
N PHE A 48 -18.18 -21.56 0.88
CA PHE A 48 -19.63 -21.77 0.92
C PHE A 48 -20.38 -20.45 1.03
N GLN A 49 -21.35 -20.26 0.14
CA GLN A 49 -22.31 -19.16 0.16
C GLN A 49 -23.67 -19.72 -0.25
N ALA A 50 -24.72 -19.39 0.50
CA ALA A 50 -26.07 -19.85 0.15
C ALA A 50 -26.52 -19.24 -1.18
N THR A 51 -27.14 -20.05 -2.05
CA THR A 51 -27.66 -19.59 -3.35
C THR A 51 -28.64 -18.43 -3.15
N GLY A 52 -28.38 -17.31 -3.84
CA GLY A 52 -29.17 -16.08 -3.71
C GLY A 52 -28.78 -15.16 -2.55
N ALA A 53 -27.92 -15.60 -1.63
CA ALA A 53 -27.38 -14.71 -0.61
C ALA A 53 -26.33 -13.76 -1.20
N GLN A 54 -26.24 -12.54 -0.66
CA GLN A 54 -25.30 -11.52 -1.09
C GLN A 54 -23.94 -11.58 -0.36
N SER A 55 -23.83 -12.41 0.67
CA SER A 55 -22.63 -12.55 1.48
C SER A 55 -22.51 -13.94 2.08
N LYS A 56 -21.32 -14.23 2.62
CA LYS A 56 -20.99 -15.43 3.39
C LYS A 56 -20.27 -15.04 4.68
N TYR A 57 -20.39 -15.85 5.73
CA TYR A 57 -19.54 -15.70 6.92
C TYR A 57 -18.11 -16.09 6.56
N ARG A 58 -17.15 -15.17 6.75
CA ARG A 58 -15.82 -15.27 6.12
C ARG A 58 -14.76 -16.10 6.85
N LEU A 59 -14.88 -16.30 8.18
CA LEU A 59 -13.81 -16.93 8.95
C LEU A 59 -13.58 -18.37 8.49
N GLY A 60 -12.39 -18.66 7.93
CA GLY A 60 -12.08 -19.96 7.32
C GLY A 60 -12.85 -20.26 6.03
N ASN A 61 -13.42 -19.24 5.40
CA ASN A 61 -14.32 -19.36 4.26
C ASN A 61 -14.03 -18.29 3.17
N GLU A 62 -12.75 -17.97 2.98
CA GLU A 62 -12.20 -17.16 1.87
C GLU A 62 -11.17 -18.02 1.11
N CYS A 63 -11.21 -18.01 -0.22
CA CYS A 63 -10.55 -18.99 -1.09
C CYS A 63 -9.75 -18.31 -2.21
N GLU A 64 -9.33 -17.07 -1.96
CA GLU A 64 -8.60 -16.24 -2.89
C GLU A 64 -7.56 -15.43 -2.14
N THR A 65 -6.48 -15.06 -2.83
CA THR A 65 -5.59 -14.01 -2.35
C THR A 65 -6.06 -12.68 -2.92
N TYR A 66 -6.36 -11.76 -2.01
CA TYR A 66 -6.81 -10.42 -2.34
C TYR A 66 -5.95 -9.39 -1.63
N ALA A 67 -5.50 -8.39 -2.37
CA ALA A 67 -4.72 -7.29 -1.83
C ALA A 67 -5.13 -5.95 -2.43
N GLU A 68 -5.08 -4.91 -1.62
CA GLU A 68 -5.16 -3.50 -1.99
C GLU A 68 -3.87 -2.83 -1.54
N LEU A 69 -3.18 -2.18 -2.47
CA LEU A 69 -1.97 -1.42 -2.22
C LEU A 69 -2.28 0.06 -2.46
N LYS A 70 -2.22 0.84 -1.38
CA LYS A 70 -2.51 2.27 -1.40
C LYS A 70 -1.23 3.06 -1.14
N LEU A 71 -0.99 4.04 -2.01
CA LEU A 71 0.06 5.02 -1.86
C LEU A 71 -0.58 6.40 -1.86
N GLY A 72 -0.47 7.09 -0.72
CA GLY A 72 -0.95 8.45 -0.56
C GLY A 72 0.18 9.39 -0.14
N GLN A 73 -0.06 10.68 -0.25
CA GLN A 73 0.86 11.69 0.24
C GLN A 73 0.14 13.02 0.46
N GLU A 74 0.43 13.69 1.58
CA GLU A 74 0.15 15.13 1.70
C GLU A 74 1.12 15.90 0.80
N VAL A 75 0.67 16.27 -0.39
CA VAL A 75 1.52 16.88 -1.42
C VAL A 75 1.75 18.38 -1.19
N TRP A 76 0.92 19.01 -0.35
CA TRP A 76 1.04 20.42 -0.02
C TRP A 76 0.37 20.73 1.32
N LYS A 77 0.97 21.61 2.12
CA LYS A 77 0.40 22.14 3.35
C LYS A 77 0.86 23.58 3.61
N GLU A 78 -0.08 24.47 3.93
CA GLU A 78 0.18 25.84 4.39
C GLU A 78 -0.79 26.21 5.51
N GLY A 79 -0.25 26.40 6.72
CA GLY A 79 -1.05 26.57 7.92
C GLY A 79 -1.99 25.38 8.13
N ASP A 80 -3.28 25.68 8.28
CA ASP A 80 -4.31 24.66 8.49
C ASP A 80 -4.74 23.98 7.17
N LYS A 81 -4.40 24.57 6.02
CA LYS A 81 -4.78 24.05 4.70
C LYS A 81 -3.84 22.95 4.20
N SER A 82 -4.37 21.90 3.59
CA SER A 82 -3.56 20.89 2.92
C SER A 82 -4.24 20.21 1.75
N PHE A 83 -3.43 19.62 0.86
CA PHE A 83 -3.87 18.74 -0.22
C PHE A 83 -3.26 17.36 -0.05
N TYR A 84 -4.12 16.34 -0.01
CA TYR A 84 -3.73 14.94 0.08
C TYR A 84 -4.08 14.22 -1.22
N PHE A 85 -3.11 13.58 -1.85
CA PHE A 85 -3.32 12.72 -3.02
C PHE A 85 -3.33 11.26 -2.56
N ASP A 86 -4.28 10.46 -3.04
CA ASP A 86 -4.42 9.04 -2.69
C ASP A 86 -4.65 8.17 -3.92
N THR A 87 -4.08 6.96 -3.88
CA THR A 87 -4.21 5.94 -4.92
C THR A 87 -4.54 4.57 -4.33
N ASN A 88 -5.12 3.68 -5.15
CA ASN A 88 -5.33 2.28 -4.77
C ASN A 88 -5.27 1.36 -5.99
N VAL A 89 -4.38 0.38 -5.94
CA VAL A 89 -4.28 -0.72 -6.91
C VAL A 89 -4.64 -2.02 -6.21
N ALA A 90 -5.67 -2.70 -6.72
CA ALA A 90 -6.14 -3.97 -6.17
C ALA A 90 -5.77 -5.16 -7.05
N TYR A 91 -5.43 -6.27 -6.39
CA TYR A 91 -5.10 -7.55 -6.97
C TYR A 91 -6.03 -8.62 -6.39
N SER A 92 -6.48 -9.53 -7.25
CA SER A 92 -7.24 -10.72 -6.87
C SER A 92 -6.73 -11.89 -7.69
N VAL A 93 -6.27 -12.94 -7.02
CA VAL A 93 -5.72 -14.16 -7.63
C VAL A 93 -6.26 -15.39 -6.90
N SER A 94 -6.22 -16.54 -7.57
CA SER A 94 -6.79 -17.80 -7.06
C SER A 94 -5.90 -18.53 -6.06
N GLN A 95 -4.70 -18.00 -5.74
CA GLN A 95 -3.77 -18.51 -4.73
C GLN A 95 -3.34 -19.97 -4.94
N GLN A 96 -3.27 -20.41 -6.19
CA GLN A 96 -2.96 -21.80 -6.55
C GLN A 96 -1.48 -22.02 -6.86
N ASN A 97 -0.77 -20.96 -7.23
CA ASN A 97 0.63 -21.03 -7.62
C ASN A 97 1.38 -19.79 -7.12
N ASP A 98 2.71 -19.86 -7.19
CA ASP A 98 3.58 -18.70 -6.97
C ASP A 98 3.38 -17.64 -8.07
N TRP A 99 3.59 -18.04 -9.33
CA TRP A 99 3.38 -17.14 -10.46
C TRP A 99 1.91 -17.10 -10.89
N GLU A 100 1.20 -16.07 -10.48
CA GLU A 100 -0.18 -15.81 -10.90
C GLU A 100 -0.29 -14.45 -11.60
N SER A 101 -0.44 -14.49 -12.94
CA SER A 101 -0.74 -13.28 -13.71
C SER A 101 -2.20 -12.87 -13.52
N THR A 102 -2.45 -11.57 -13.37
CA THR A 102 -3.78 -11.00 -13.22
C THR A 102 -3.84 -9.61 -13.85
N SER A 103 -5.04 -9.08 -14.06
CA SER A 103 -5.24 -7.69 -14.45
C SER A 103 -5.63 -6.89 -13.21
N PRO A 104 -4.73 -6.02 -12.69
CA PRO A 104 -5.04 -5.25 -11.48
C PRO A 104 -6.15 -4.22 -11.76
N ALA A 105 -6.91 -3.90 -10.72
CA ALA A 105 -7.90 -2.83 -10.77
C ALA A 105 -7.31 -1.54 -10.20
N PHE A 106 -7.31 -0.46 -10.99
CA PHE A 106 -6.98 0.87 -10.50
C PHE A 106 -8.24 1.52 -9.92
N ARG A 107 -8.39 1.46 -8.59
CA ARG A 107 -9.67 1.71 -7.90
C ARG A 107 -9.82 3.13 -7.39
N GLU A 108 -8.72 3.75 -6.98
CA GLU A 108 -8.74 5.11 -6.44
C GLU A 108 -7.61 5.93 -7.06
N ALA A 109 -7.93 7.16 -7.41
CA ALA A 109 -7.00 8.22 -7.80
C ALA A 109 -7.69 9.56 -7.55
N ASN A 110 -7.50 10.12 -6.36
CA ASN A 110 -8.22 11.32 -5.93
C ASN A 110 -7.32 12.29 -5.16
N VAL A 111 -7.75 13.54 -5.10
CA VAL A 111 -7.13 14.60 -4.29
C VAL A 111 -8.17 15.16 -3.34
N GLN A 112 -7.80 15.35 -2.08
CA GLN A 112 -8.64 15.91 -1.02
C GLN A 112 -8.01 17.20 -0.51
N GLY A 113 -8.76 18.31 -0.56
CA GLY A 113 -8.37 19.58 0.05
C GLY A 113 -9.00 19.73 1.43
N LYS A 114 -8.18 20.04 2.45
CA LYS A 114 -8.61 20.29 3.83
C LYS A 114 -8.20 21.71 4.26
N ASN A 115 -8.90 22.28 5.24
CA ASN A 115 -8.68 23.63 5.76
C ASN A 115 -8.27 23.62 7.21
#